data_AF-A0A8K0R0L8-F1
#
_entry.id   AF-A0A8K0R0L8-F1
#
_cell.length_a   1.000
_cell.length_b   1.000
_cell.length_c   1.000
_cell.angle_alpha   90.00
_cell.angle_beta   90.00
_cell.angle_gamma   90.00
#
_symmetry.space_group_name_H-M   'P 1'
#
loop_
_entity.id
_entity.type
_entity.pdbx_description
1 polymer ?
#
loop_
_entity_poly.entity_id
_entity_poly.type
_entity_poly.pdbx_seq_one_letter_code
_entity_poly.pdbx_strand_id
1 'polypeptide(L)'
;MTMHFILLLIKPQPQDAGKYTHTISYCYAIEDAKLKLSLWITSAIQLWVVKIGEPSKANGHGLTFKNHEQRGQPQWCRKSDGPWNNIHPCGSVVIDTMQGQGEGNYAMSYASYGYRTESSDPDPGRHSMRINYEALKKHTAPATQIAHEWDPWIRHIFGMQHEHQRYDAETYIHFQCHNLADYDAIEAKVAKKGEVTMDQVCSDGRLAVLYGFMANDWSNTLHLFGENLNARLGPFDIKSIMLYEAKAGMKPGNDATNIHHVPILRWRTADPHPKGVTSDNCEVYGPNRTPSDGDYRFV
;
A
#
# COMPACT_ATOMS: atom_id res chain seq x y z
N MET A 1 -6.81 6.14 -31.43
CA MET A 1 -5.62 6.12 -30.55
C MET A 1 -5.69 4.83 -29.75
N THR A 2 -5.00 3.79 -30.20
CA THR A 2 -5.08 2.44 -29.60
C THR A 2 -4.17 2.41 -28.37
N MET A 3 -4.74 2.56 -27.18
CA MET A 3 -4.01 2.32 -25.93
C MET A 3 -3.56 0.86 -25.93
N HIS A 4 -2.28 0.63 -26.18
CA HIS A 4 -1.65 -0.65 -25.91
C HIS A 4 -1.53 -0.75 -24.40
N PHE A 5 -2.44 -1.49 -23.78
CA PHE A 5 -2.26 -1.93 -22.41
C PHE A 5 -1.10 -2.94 -22.41
N ILE A 6 0.10 -2.46 -22.05
CA ILE A 6 1.21 -3.36 -21.72
C ILE A 6 0.75 -4.12 -20.47
N LEU A 7 0.57 -5.44 -20.60
CA LEU A 7 0.33 -6.33 -19.48
C LEU A 7 1.58 -6.29 -18.60
N LEU A 8 1.54 -5.50 -17.52
CA LEU A 8 2.59 -5.44 -16.53
C LEU A 8 2.47 -6.68 -15.64
N LEU A 9 3.16 -7.75 -16.02
CA LEU A 9 3.36 -8.92 -15.17
C LEU A 9 4.13 -8.48 -13.92
N ILE A 10 3.43 -8.36 -12.80
CA ILE A 10 4.06 -8.09 -11.50
C ILE A 10 4.85 -9.33 -11.10
N LYS A 11 6.16 -9.17 -10.95
CA LYS A 11 7.05 -10.26 -10.52
C LYS A 11 7.47 -10.06 -9.08
N PRO A 12 7.79 -11.15 -8.39
CA PRO A 12 8.47 -11.03 -7.11
C PRO A 12 9.89 -10.50 -7.24
N GLN A 13 10.47 -10.08 -6.11
CA GLN A 13 11.87 -9.69 -6.05
C GLN A 13 12.76 -10.85 -6.52
N PRO A 14 13.64 -10.63 -7.53
CA PRO A 14 14.50 -11.69 -8.02
C PRO A 14 15.46 -12.16 -6.92
N GLN A 15 15.76 -13.46 -6.96
CA GLN A 15 16.82 -14.03 -6.13
C GLN A 15 18.18 -13.47 -6.58
N ASP A 16 19.04 -13.15 -5.61
CA ASP A 16 20.39 -12.70 -5.86
C ASP A 16 21.20 -13.81 -6.56
N ALA A 17 21.98 -13.46 -7.58
CA ALA A 17 22.73 -14.43 -8.39
C ALA A 17 23.60 -15.35 -7.52
N GLY A 18 23.31 -16.66 -7.57
CA GLY A 18 24.04 -17.70 -6.85
C GLY A 18 23.84 -17.71 -5.33
N LYS A 19 22.84 -17.00 -4.80
CA LYS A 19 22.55 -16.93 -3.36
C LYS A 19 21.12 -17.35 -3.07
N TYR A 20 20.86 -17.67 -1.80
CA TYR A 20 19.49 -17.92 -1.31
C TYR A 20 18.69 -16.62 -1.11
N THR A 21 19.37 -15.47 -1.10
CA THR A 21 18.78 -14.20 -0.68
C THR A 21 18.02 -13.48 -1.78
N HIS A 22 17.01 -12.70 -1.40
CA HIS A 22 16.29 -11.76 -2.24
C HIS A 22 16.57 -10.36 -1.68
N THR A 23 17.53 -9.64 -2.26
CA THR A 23 17.94 -8.34 -1.71
C THR A 23 17.11 -7.20 -2.30
N ILE A 24 16.53 -6.42 -1.40
CA ILE A 24 15.84 -5.18 -1.73
C ILE A 24 16.81 -4.05 -1.47
N SER A 25 17.42 -3.60 -2.57
CA SER A 25 18.30 -2.46 -2.57
C SER A 25 17.45 -1.19 -2.50
N TYR A 26 17.85 -0.25 -1.65
CA TYR A 26 17.20 1.05 -1.58
C TYR A 26 18.22 2.16 -1.40
N CYS A 27 17.82 3.36 -1.76
CA CYS A 27 18.57 4.59 -1.62
C CYS A 27 17.61 5.74 -1.33
N TYR A 28 18.12 6.83 -0.77
CA TYR A 28 17.34 8.06 -0.60
C TYR A 28 17.49 8.95 -1.83
N ALA A 29 16.40 9.57 -2.27
CA ALA A 29 16.40 10.45 -3.43
C ALA A 29 17.37 11.62 -3.27
N ILE A 30 17.40 12.22 -2.08
CA ILE A 30 18.24 13.36 -1.69
C ILE A 30 18.60 13.30 -0.19
N GLU A 31 19.50 14.18 0.24
CA GLU A 31 19.94 14.29 1.64
C GLU A 31 18.79 14.56 2.62
N ASP A 32 17.91 15.50 2.29
CA ASP A 32 16.77 15.87 3.12
C ASP A 32 15.84 14.68 3.39
N ALA A 33 15.58 13.84 2.37
CA ALA A 33 14.81 12.61 2.53
C ALA A 33 15.50 11.64 3.50
N LYS A 34 16.83 11.48 3.42
CA LYS A 34 17.59 10.65 4.38
C LYS A 34 17.49 11.19 5.80
N LEU A 35 17.71 12.49 5.98
CA LEU A 35 17.66 13.14 7.29
C LEU A 35 16.29 12.97 7.95
N LYS A 36 15.22 13.11 7.16
CA LYS A 36 13.83 13.01 7.64
C LYS A 36 13.36 11.58 7.88
N LEU A 37 13.73 10.64 6.99
CA LEU A 37 13.06 9.35 6.91
C LEU A 37 13.90 8.18 7.42
N SER A 38 15.22 8.32 7.54
CA SER A 38 16.10 7.16 7.81
C SER A 38 15.76 6.40 9.08
N LEU A 39 15.50 7.10 10.18
CA LEU A 39 15.09 6.47 11.43
C LEU A 39 13.78 5.66 11.29
N TRP A 40 12.79 6.20 10.57
CA TRP A 40 11.52 5.50 10.38
C TRP A 40 11.62 4.35 9.38
N ILE A 41 12.44 4.49 8.34
CA ILE A 41 12.73 3.39 7.40
C ILE A 41 13.42 2.24 8.14
N THR A 42 14.46 2.51 8.93
CA THR A 42 15.11 1.48 9.75
C THR A 42 14.14 0.83 10.73
N SER A 43 13.28 1.62 11.38
CA SER A 43 12.27 1.10 12.30
C SER A 43 11.23 0.23 11.59
N ALA A 44 10.80 0.61 10.39
CA ALA A 44 9.85 -0.16 9.58
C ALA A 44 10.45 -1.49 9.12
N ILE A 45 11.71 -1.49 8.68
CA ILE A 45 12.46 -2.71 8.35
C ILE A 45 12.57 -3.60 9.60
N GLN A 46 12.84 -3.03 10.77
CA GLN A 46 12.93 -3.78 12.02
C GLN A 46 11.60 -4.46 12.39
N LEU A 47 10.44 -3.84 12.11
CA LEU A 47 9.14 -4.48 12.34
C LEU A 47 9.01 -5.78 11.55
N TRP A 48 9.46 -5.77 10.29
CA TRP A 48 9.52 -6.97 9.47
C TRP A 48 10.54 -7.98 9.99
N VAL A 49 11.78 -7.58 10.26
CA VAL A 49 12.83 -8.48 10.78
C VAL A 49 12.42 -9.14 12.10
N VAL A 50 11.77 -8.41 13.01
CA VAL A 50 11.23 -8.99 14.25
C VAL A 50 10.17 -10.04 13.96
N LYS A 51 9.36 -9.84 12.92
CA LYS A 51 8.28 -10.75 12.57
C LYS A 51 8.79 -12.03 11.88
N ILE A 52 9.63 -11.87 10.87
CA ILE A 52 10.00 -12.94 9.95
C ILE A 52 11.33 -13.59 10.33
N GLY A 53 12.16 -12.89 11.11
CA GLY A 53 13.50 -13.30 11.48
C GLY A 53 14.57 -12.85 10.48
N GLU A 54 15.79 -13.34 10.69
CA GLU A 54 16.91 -13.12 9.77
C GLU A 54 16.80 -14.05 8.54
N PRO A 55 17.29 -13.62 7.35
CA PRO A 55 17.23 -14.42 6.14
C PRO A 55 17.98 -15.76 6.31
N SER A 56 17.24 -16.86 6.29
CA SER A 56 17.80 -18.20 6.47
C SER A 56 16.81 -19.28 6.03
N LYS A 57 17.33 -20.48 5.71
CA LYS A 57 16.47 -21.64 5.44
C LYS A 57 15.60 -22.04 6.64
N ALA A 58 16.07 -21.78 7.87
CA ALA A 58 15.33 -22.09 9.09
C ALA A 58 14.11 -21.19 9.27
N ASN A 59 14.23 -19.91 8.91
CA ASN A 59 13.14 -18.94 8.93
C ASN A 59 12.31 -18.95 7.63
N GLY A 60 12.58 -19.86 6.68
CA GLY A 60 11.75 -20.04 5.48
C GLY A 60 11.86 -18.97 4.39
N HIS A 61 12.57 -17.86 4.63
CA HIS A 61 12.69 -16.76 3.67
C HIS A 61 14.15 -16.33 3.42
N GLY A 62 14.40 -15.76 2.23
CA GLY A 62 15.68 -15.18 1.83
C GLY A 62 15.70 -13.64 1.81
N LEU A 63 14.63 -12.97 2.23
CA LEU A 63 14.50 -11.50 2.13
C LEU A 63 15.58 -10.73 2.91
N THR A 64 16.24 -9.78 2.25
CA THR A 64 17.22 -8.88 2.88
C THR A 64 17.00 -7.44 2.43
N PHE A 65 17.36 -6.47 3.28
CA PHE A 65 17.27 -5.05 2.99
C PHE A 65 18.68 -4.46 2.93
N LYS A 66 18.98 -3.72 1.88
CA LYS A 66 20.31 -3.14 1.70
C LYS A 66 20.25 -1.67 1.29
N ASN A 67 20.69 -0.81 2.19
CA ASN A 67 21.11 0.56 1.85
C ASN A 67 22.56 0.52 1.35
N HIS A 68 22.82 0.93 0.10
CA HIS A 68 24.19 1.00 -0.40
C HIS A 68 24.84 2.31 0.03
N GLU A 69 25.53 2.28 1.16
CA GLU A 69 26.40 3.39 1.59
C GLU A 69 27.86 3.04 1.28
N GLN A 70 28.56 3.92 0.54
CA GLN A 70 30.01 3.85 0.43
C GLN A 70 30.63 4.57 1.64
N ARG A 71 31.74 4.02 2.17
CA ARG A 71 32.39 4.48 3.41
C ARG A 71 32.40 6.01 3.54
N GLY A 72 31.54 6.53 4.42
CA GLY A 72 31.53 7.92 4.86
C GLY A 72 30.65 8.89 4.06
N GLN A 73 30.01 8.48 2.96
CA GLN A 73 29.11 9.35 2.19
C GLN A 73 27.93 8.53 1.64
N PRO A 74 26.69 8.73 2.10
CA PRO A 74 25.53 8.23 1.36
C PRO A 74 25.53 8.92 0.00
N GLN A 75 25.64 8.14 -1.08
CA GLN A 75 25.36 8.73 -2.38
C GLN A 75 23.88 8.53 -2.68
N TRP A 76 23.20 9.63 -3.03
CA TRP A 76 21.77 9.64 -3.33
C TRP A 76 21.46 8.77 -4.56
N CYS A 77 20.19 8.39 -4.72
CA CYS A 77 19.75 7.58 -5.86
C CYS A 77 20.12 8.21 -7.21
N ARG A 78 20.07 9.54 -7.27
CA ARG A 78 20.48 10.34 -8.41
C ARG A 78 21.66 11.22 -8.03
N LYS A 79 22.54 11.47 -8.99
CA LYS A 79 23.62 12.44 -8.85
C LYS A 79 23.03 13.85 -8.80
N SER A 80 23.81 14.83 -8.33
CA SER A 80 23.36 16.22 -8.21
C SER A 80 22.94 16.86 -9.53
N ASP A 81 23.44 16.35 -10.66
CA ASP A 81 23.07 16.77 -12.02
C ASP A 81 21.82 16.05 -12.57
N GLY A 82 21.22 15.12 -11.81
CA GLY A 82 19.97 14.40 -12.15
C GLY A 82 20.08 12.94 -12.64
N PRO A 83 21.17 12.50 -13.33
CA PRO A 83 21.34 11.11 -13.73
C PRO A 83 21.28 10.12 -12.56
N TRP A 84 20.92 8.88 -12.87
CA TRP A 84 21.01 7.79 -11.91
C TRP A 84 22.44 7.61 -11.40
N ASN A 85 22.55 7.30 -10.12
CA ASN A 85 23.83 6.98 -9.53
C ASN A 85 24.12 5.48 -9.64
N ASN A 86 25.03 5.12 -10.55
CA ASN A 86 25.37 3.74 -10.90
C ASN A 86 26.01 2.92 -9.78
N ILE A 87 26.27 3.49 -8.59
CA ILE A 87 26.59 2.67 -7.42
C ILE A 87 25.39 1.85 -6.95
N HIS A 88 24.17 2.29 -7.28
CA HIS A 88 22.91 1.64 -6.95
C HIS A 88 22.45 0.80 -8.14
N PRO A 89 22.00 -0.45 -7.92
CA PRO A 89 21.32 -1.23 -8.95
C PRO A 89 20.10 -0.48 -9.52
N CYS A 90 19.84 -0.56 -10.83
CA CYS A 90 18.72 0.16 -11.47
C CYS A 90 17.34 -0.16 -10.86
N GLY A 91 17.17 -1.36 -10.31
CA GLY A 91 15.97 -1.81 -9.59
C GLY A 91 15.94 -1.45 -8.11
N SER A 92 16.75 -0.49 -7.65
CA SER A 92 16.71 -0.02 -6.26
C SER A 92 15.47 0.83 -6.01
N VAL A 93 14.92 0.72 -4.80
CA VAL A 93 13.81 1.54 -4.32
C VAL A 93 14.30 2.93 -3.98
N VAL A 94 13.72 3.94 -4.63
CA VAL A 94 13.94 5.35 -4.33
C VAL A 94 13.03 5.77 -3.18
N ILE A 95 13.61 6.10 -2.04
CA ILE A 95 12.88 6.65 -0.89
C ILE A 95 12.93 8.17 -0.98
N ASP A 96 11.76 8.81 -1.02
CA ASP A 96 11.65 10.26 -1.13
C ASP A 96 10.53 10.83 -0.25
N THR A 97 10.60 12.14 -0.02
CA THR A 97 9.49 12.92 0.55
C THR A 97 8.58 13.45 -0.56
N MET A 98 7.28 13.49 -0.31
CA MET A 98 6.31 14.10 -1.22
C MET A 98 6.38 15.62 -1.11
N GLN A 99 6.62 16.31 -2.23
CA GLN A 99 6.62 17.78 -2.27
C GLN A 99 5.21 18.31 -2.52
N GLY A 100 4.49 18.64 -1.44
CA GLY A 100 3.18 19.30 -1.50
C GLY A 100 1.98 18.35 -1.58
N GLN A 101 0.77 18.94 -1.58
CA GLN A 101 -0.50 18.18 -1.54
C GLN A 101 -0.87 17.50 -2.87
N GLY A 102 -0.19 17.82 -3.98
CA GLY A 102 -0.61 17.42 -5.33
C GLY A 102 -0.43 15.94 -5.71
N GLU A 103 0.42 15.20 -5.01
CA GLU A 103 0.63 13.77 -5.26
C GLU A 103 -0.25 12.96 -4.30
N GLY A 104 -1.51 12.74 -4.62
CA GLY A 104 -2.44 12.00 -3.75
C GLY A 104 -2.78 12.76 -2.47
N ASN A 105 -3.72 13.71 -2.57
CA ASN A 105 -4.17 14.61 -1.49
C ASN A 105 -4.52 13.91 -0.14
N TYR A 106 -4.68 12.59 -0.12
CA TYR A 106 -5.08 11.82 1.06
C TYR A 106 -4.06 10.77 1.52
N ALA A 107 -3.01 10.49 0.73
CA ALA A 107 -2.07 9.42 1.05
C ALA A 107 -0.95 9.94 1.97
N MET A 108 -0.75 9.29 3.12
CA MET A 108 0.40 9.55 3.99
C MET A 108 1.70 8.98 3.40
N SER A 109 1.56 7.92 2.61
CA SER A 109 2.63 7.22 1.93
C SER A 109 2.09 6.56 0.66
N TYR A 110 2.99 6.30 -0.28
CA TYR A 110 2.70 5.54 -1.49
C TYR A 110 3.96 4.81 -1.91
N ALA A 111 3.83 3.57 -2.39
CA ALA A 111 4.91 2.89 -3.06
C ALA A 111 4.49 2.21 -4.38
N SER A 112 5.47 2.06 -5.28
CA SER A 112 5.34 1.30 -6.52
C SER A 112 5.00 -0.16 -6.25
N TYR A 113 4.31 -0.82 -7.19
CA TYR A 113 3.82 -2.19 -7.03
C TYR A 113 4.77 -3.26 -7.59
N GLY A 114 5.23 -4.14 -6.70
CA GLY A 114 6.07 -5.31 -6.93
C GLY A 114 7.37 -5.01 -7.68
N TYR A 115 8.03 -6.07 -8.16
CA TYR A 115 9.25 -5.91 -8.94
C TYR A 115 8.94 -5.71 -10.43
N ARG A 116 9.07 -4.46 -10.90
CA ARG A 116 9.16 -4.12 -12.32
C ARG A 116 10.53 -4.52 -12.90
N THR A 117 10.54 -5.28 -13.98
CA THR A 117 11.77 -5.66 -14.69
C THR A 117 12.21 -4.56 -15.65
N GLU A 118 13.48 -4.54 -16.04
CA GLU A 118 13.99 -3.60 -17.05
C GLU A 118 13.27 -3.72 -18.40
N SER A 119 12.80 -4.93 -18.72
CA SER A 119 12.01 -5.16 -19.94
C SER A 119 10.61 -4.53 -19.87
N SER A 120 10.00 -4.42 -18.69
CA SER A 120 8.69 -3.81 -18.50
C SER A 120 8.77 -2.30 -18.25
N ASP A 121 9.85 -1.88 -17.61
CA ASP A 121 10.13 -0.49 -17.25
C ASP A 121 11.67 -0.34 -17.15
N PRO A 122 12.33 0.22 -18.19
CA PRO A 122 13.78 0.30 -18.24
C PRO A 122 14.36 1.40 -17.36
N ASP A 123 13.51 2.27 -16.80
CA ASP A 123 14.00 3.45 -16.10
C ASP A 123 14.66 3.06 -14.76
N PRO A 124 15.85 3.59 -14.48
CA PRO A 124 16.45 3.41 -13.16
C PRO A 124 15.66 4.22 -12.12
N GLY A 125 15.44 3.61 -10.95
CA GLY A 125 14.57 4.19 -9.93
C GLY A 125 13.07 4.06 -10.24
N ARG A 126 12.71 3.12 -11.13
CA ARG A 126 11.31 2.71 -11.34
C ARG A 126 10.65 2.22 -10.06
N HIS A 127 11.37 1.75 -9.05
CA HIS A 127 10.77 1.44 -7.76
C HIS A 127 10.87 2.65 -6.85
N SER A 128 9.78 3.05 -6.21
CA SER A 128 9.80 4.22 -5.33
C SER A 128 8.86 4.07 -4.17
N MET A 129 9.25 4.65 -3.04
CA MET A 129 8.44 4.87 -1.85
C MET A 129 8.46 6.37 -1.56
N ARG A 130 7.29 6.99 -1.59
CA ARG A 130 7.11 8.42 -1.35
C ARG A 130 6.32 8.60 -0.07
N ILE A 131 6.83 9.47 0.80
CA ILE A 131 6.27 9.67 2.14
C ILE A 131 5.93 11.15 2.32
N ASN A 132 4.68 11.43 2.70
CA ASN A 132 4.27 12.75 3.14
C ASN A 132 4.77 12.98 4.56
N TYR A 133 6.01 13.44 4.69
CA TYR A 133 6.68 13.64 5.99
C TYR A 133 5.86 14.54 6.94
N GLU A 134 5.22 15.59 6.42
CA GLU A 134 4.45 16.55 7.22
C GLU A 134 3.17 15.97 7.80
N ALA A 135 2.50 15.08 7.06
CA ALA A 135 1.38 14.30 7.57
C ALA A 135 1.87 13.21 8.53
N LEU A 136 2.91 12.47 8.12
CA LEU A 136 3.37 11.29 8.84
C LEU A 136 4.01 11.62 10.18
N LYS A 137 4.69 12.76 10.33
CA LYS A 137 5.26 13.19 11.63
C LYS A 137 4.21 13.44 12.72
N LYS A 138 2.95 13.65 12.32
CA LYS A 138 1.80 13.79 13.24
C LYS A 138 1.13 12.44 13.53
N HIS A 139 1.52 11.38 12.83
CA HIS A 139 1.00 10.04 13.02
C HIS A 139 1.58 9.41 14.28
N THR A 140 0.78 8.63 15.00
CA THR A 140 1.22 8.00 16.27
C THR A 140 2.15 6.81 16.06
N ALA A 141 2.19 6.24 14.85
CA ALA A 141 3.03 5.10 14.49
C ALA A 141 3.59 5.27 13.06
N PRO A 142 4.53 6.19 12.81
CA PRO A 142 5.04 6.46 11.46
C PRO A 142 5.76 5.25 10.84
N ALA A 143 6.49 4.48 11.65
CA ALA A 143 7.18 3.26 11.20
C ALA A 143 6.20 2.18 10.73
N THR A 144 5.04 2.04 11.37
CA THR A 144 3.99 1.10 10.94
C THR A 144 3.47 1.46 9.55
N GLN A 145 3.17 2.74 9.31
CA GLN A 145 2.68 3.19 8.01
C GLN A 145 3.72 2.96 6.91
N ILE A 146 5.01 3.14 7.23
CA ILE A 146 6.08 2.84 6.28
C ILE A 146 6.25 1.33 6.09
N ALA A 147 6.08 0.52 7.15
CA ALA A 147 6.16 -0.94 7.06
C ALA A 147 5.04 -1.52 6.18
N HIS A 148 3.86 -0.90 6.16
CA HIS A 148 2.78 -1.19 5.22
C HIS A 148 3.22 -1.04 3.75
N GLU A 149 4.14 -0.12 3.44
CA GLU A 149 4.68 0.05 2.09
C GLU A 149 5.82 -0.93 1.75
N TRP A 150 6.48 -1.53 2.76
CA TRP A 150 7.64 -2.45 2.66
C TRP A 150 7.23 -3.94 2.70
N ASP A 151 6.20 -4.35 2.00
CA ASP A 151 5.55 -5.64 2.23
C ASP A 151 5.83 -6.70 1.12
N PRO A 152 6.03 -8.06 1.34
CA PRO A 152 6.87 -9.10 0.62
C PRO A 152 6.51 -9.82 -0.70
N TRP A 153 5.28 -10.21 -1.06
CA TRP A 153 5.04 -10.81 -2.43
C TRP A 153 3.75 -10.48 -3.22
N ILE A 154 3.75 -9.49 -4.20
CA ILE A 154 2.64 -8.88 -5.04
C ILE A 154 1.82 -7.58 -4.54
N ARG A 155 2.51 -6.41 -4.25
CA ARG A 155 2.13 -5.01 -3.74
C ARG A 155 2.63 -4.41 -2.35
N HIS A 156 2.63 -3.12 -2.08
CA HIS A 156 3.45 -2.13 -2.76
C HIS A 156 4.86 -2.63 -3.10
N ILE A 157 5.96 -2.34 -2.39
CA ILE A 157 7.31 -2.61 -2.95
C ILE A 157 7.54 -4.08 -3.26
N PHE A 158 7.05 -5.00 -2.42
CA PHE A 158 7.29 -6.41 -2.68
C PHE A 158 6.00 -7.13 -3.09
N GLY A 159 4.82 -6.65 -2.69
CA GLY A 159 3.99 -7.56 -1.88
C GLY A 159 2.48 -7.82 -1.85
N MET A 160 1.66 -7.10 -1.16
CA MET A 160 0.31 -7.56 -0.92
C MET A 160 -0.64 -6.44 -1.23
N GLN A 161 -1.70 -6.83 -1.91
CA GLN A 161 -2.83 -5.96 -2.04
C GLN A 161 -3.37 -5.68 -0.65
N HIS A 162 -3.98 -4.51 -0.49
CA HIS A 162 -4.68 -4.24 0.74
C HIS A 162 -5.67 -5.36 1.03
N GLU A 163 -5.69 -5.84 2.27
CA GLU A 163 -6.47 -7.03 2.64
C GLU A 163 -7.97 -6.80 2.38
N HIS A 164 -8.45 -5.57 2.54
CA HIS A 164 -9.83 -5.18 2.26
C HIS A 164 -10.21 -5.17 0.78
N GLN A 165 -9.25 -5.29 -0.15
CA GLN A 165 -9.53 -5.36 -1.59
C GLN A 165 -9.59 -6.79 -2.13
N ARG A 166 -9.47 -7.80 -1.28
CA ARG A 166 -9.64 -9.20 -1.70
C ARG A 166 -11.06 -9.45 -2.19
N TYR A 167 -11.22 -10.41 -3.11
CA TYR A 167 -12.52 -10.81 -3.62
C TYR A 167 -13.46 -11.37 -2.54
N ASP A 168 -12.91 -11.97 -1.49
CA ASP A 168 -13.66 -12.53 -0.35
C ASP A 168 -13.79 -11.56 0.83
N ALA A 169 -13.27 -10.33 0.71
CA ALA A 169 -13.21 -9.39 1.83
C ALA A 169 -14.59 -9.07 2.43
N GLU A 170 -15.64 -8.99 1.59
CA GLU A 170 -17.01 -8.70 2.03
C GLU A 170 -17.58 -9.73 3.03
N THR A 171 -16.98 -10.93 3.11
CA THR A 171 -17.33 -11.96 4.11
C THR A 171 -16.71 -11.73 5.49
N TYR A 172 -15.81 -10.75 5.63
CA TYR A 172 -15.10 -10.42 6.86
C TYR A 172 -15.26 -8.96 7.28
N ILE A 173 -15.43 -8.07 6.29
CA ILE A 173 -15.54 -6.62 6.48
C ILE A 173 -16.73 -6.05 5.71
N HIS A 174 -17.18 -4.87 6.13
CA HIS A 174 -18.22 -4.10 5.45
C HIS A 174 -17.71 -2.72 5.09
N PHE A 175 -17.82 -2.34 3.83
CA PHE A 175 -17.41 -1.03 3.32
C PHE A 175 -18.61 -0.08 3.17
N GLN A 176 -18.55 1.06 3.85
CA GLN A 176 -19.55 2.13 3.87
C GLN A 176 -19.07 3.32 3.05
N CYS A 177 -19.21 3.22 1.73
CA CYS A 177 -18.75 4.22 0.77
C CYS A 177 -19.17 5.68 1.09
N HIS A 178 -20.39 5.89 1.61
CA HIS A 178 -20.93 7.21 1.96
C HIS A 178 -20.20 7.93 3.12
N ASN A 179 -19.36 7.20 3.86
CA ASN A 179 -18.56 7.76 4.94
C ASN A 179 -17.17 8.23 4.51
N LEU A 180 -16.84 8.13 3.23
CA LEU A 180 -15.59 8.66 2.69
C LEU A 180 -15.60 10.19 2.64
N ALA A 181 -14.42 10.78 2.86
CA ALA A 181 -14.27 12.22 2.99
C ALA A 181 -14.64 13.04 1.76
N ASP A 182 -14.48 12.47 0.58
CA ASP A 182 -14.80 13.09 -0.70
C ASP A 182 -16.16 12.65 -1.28
N TYR A 183 -16.95 11.83 -0.55
CA TYR A 183 -18.23 11.29 -1.05
C TYR A 183 -19.18 12.40 -1.53
N ASP A 184 -19.44 13.42 -0.72
CA ASP A 184 -20.43 14.47 -1.06
C ASP A 184 -20.01 15.27 -2.30
N ALA A 185 -18.71 15.52 -2.44
CA ALA A 185 -18.16 16.21 -3.62
C ALA A 185 -18.30 15.36 -4.88
N ILE A 186 -18.10 14.04 -4.77
CA ILE A 186 -18.26 13.10 -5.87
C ILE A 186 -19.74 12.88 -6.19
N GLU A 187 -20.62 12.79 -5.21
CA GLU A 187 -22.07 12.71 -5.39
C GLU A 187 -22.59 13.90 -6.20
N ALA A 188 -22.18 15.12 -5.84
CA ALA A 188 -22.51 16.32 -6.61
C ALA A 188 -22.00 16.25 -8.06
N LYS A 189 -20.79 15.71 -8.28
CA LYS A 189 -20.20 15.52 -9.61
C LYS A 189 -20.95 14.47 -10.44
N VAL A 190 -21.35 13.36 -9.82
CA VAL A 190 -22.13 12.27 -10.43
C VAL A 190 -23.53 12.77 -10.79
N ALA A 191 -24.23 13.42 -9.85
CA ALA A 191 -25.55 14.00 -10.08
C ALA A 191 -25.55 15.04 -11.21
N LYS A 192 -24.50 15.88 -11.29
CA LYS A 192 -24.35 16.87 -12.36
C LYS A 192 -24.18 16.24 -13.75
N LYS A 193 -23.49 15.10 -13.85
CA LYS A 193 -23.30 14.39 -15.12
C LYS A 193 -24.52 13.56 -15.51
N GLY A 194 -25.15 12.88 -14.54
CA GLY A 194 -26.34 12.06 -14.77
C GLY A 194 -26.11 10.78 -15.59
N GLU A 195 -24.85 10.35 -15.76
CA GLU A 195 -24.48 9.18 -16.58
C GLU A 195 -24.47 7.86 -15.79
N VAL A 196 -24.19 7.93 -14.48
CA VAL A 196 -24.07 6.79 -13.55
C VAL A 196 -24.65 7.19 -12.18
N THR A 197 -24.88 6.21 -11.30
CA THR A 197 -25.30 6.44 -9.90
C THR A 197 -24.13 6.37 -8.93
N MET A 198 -24.31 6.86 -7.71
CA MET A 198 -23.29 6.70 -6.65
C MET A 198 -23.05 5.24 -6.29
N ASP A 199 -24.08 4.39 -6.32
CA ASP A 199 -23.91 2.95 -6.07
C ASP A 199 -22.98 2.29 -7.11
N GLN A 200 -23.08 2.69 -8.39
CA GLN A 200 -22.17 2.23 -9.43
C GLN A 200 -20.75 2.73 -9.20
N VAL A 201 -20.58 4.00 -8.83
CA VAL A 201 -19.27 4.59 -8.55
C VAL A 201 -18.62 4.01 -7.28
N CYS A 202 -19.41 3.60 -6.28
CA CYS A 202 -18.94 2.94 -5.07
C CYS A 202 -18.52 1.48 -5.28
N SER A 203 -19.15 0.77 -6.24
CA SER A 203 -18.89 -0.65 -6.49
C SER A 203 -17.91 -0.93 -7.63
N ASP A 204 -17.73 0.02 -8.56
CA ASP A 204 -16.80 -0.09 -9.67
C ASP A 204 -15.59 0.83 -9.46
N GLY A 205 -14.43 0.23 -9.17
CA GLY A 205 -13.21 0.98 -8.94
C GLY A 205 -12.71 1.74 -10.18
N ARG A 206 -13.06 1.32 -11.40
CA ARG A 206 -12.73 2.07 -12.63
C ARG A 206 -13.55 3.34 -12.73
N LEU A 207 -14.84 3.28 -12.36
CA LEU A 207 -15.67 4.47 -12.25
C LEU A 207 -15.17 5.39 -11.14
N ALA A 208 -14.79 4.84 -9.97
CA ALA A 208 -14.19 5.63 -8.91
C ALA A 208 -12.93 6.39 -9.39
N VAL A 209 -12.01 5.72 -10.10
CA VAL A 209 -10.84 6.38 -10.73
C VAL A 209 -11.26 7.47 -11.72
N LEU A 210 -12.22 7.20 -12.62
CA LEU A 210 -12.69 8.17 -13.61
C LEU A 210 -13.28 9.43 -12.97
N TYR A 211 -13.93 9.28 -11.81
CA TYR A 211 -14.49 10.41 -11.06
C TYR A 211 -13.48 11.05 -10.11
N GLY A 212 -12.30 10.46 -9.91
CA GLY A 212 -11.30 10.93 -8.96
C GLY A 212 -11.75 10.75 -7.52
N PHE A 213 -12.43 9.63 -7.25
CA PHE A 213 -13.06 9.30 -5.97
C PHE A 213 -12.24 8.25 -5.22
N MET A 214 -11.97 8.48 -3.94
CA MET A 214 -11.10 7.60 -3.14
C MET A 214 -11.64 6.19 -2.93
N ALA A 215 -12.92 5.90 -3.25
CA ALA A 215 -13.44 4.53 -3.23
C ALA A 215 -12.65 3.57 -4.12
N ASN A 216 -11.85 4.07 -5.07
CA ASN A 216 -10.94 3.25 -5.85
C ASN A 216 -9.93 2.48 -4.97
N ASP A 217 -9.54 3.03 -3.81
CA ASP A 217 -8.61 2.41 -2.87
C ASP A 217 -9.27 1.30 -2.03
N TRP A 218 -10.60 1.20 -2.10
CA TRP A 218 -11.44 0.23 -1.40
C TRP A 218 -12.01 -0.84 -2.31
N SER A 219 -12.00 -0.59 -3.62
CA SER A 219 -12.57 -1.48 -4.62
C SER A 219 -11.79 -2.79 -4.76
N ASN A 220 -12.52 -3.90 -4.81
CA ASN A 220 -12.02 -5.23 -5.19
C ASN A 220 -12.09 -5.48 -6.71
N THR A 221 -12.71 -4.58 -7.49
CA THR A 221 -12.89 -4.70 -8.95
C THR A 221 -11.81 -3.97 -9.75
N LEU A 222 -11.02 -3.13 -9.09
CA LEU A 222 -9.97 -2.36 -9.74
C LEU A 222 -8.72 -3.22 -10.03
N HIS A 223 -8.77 -3.94 -11.15
CA HIS A 223 -7.63 -4.62 -11.73
C HIS A 223 -6.93 -3.71 -12.74
N LEU A 224 -6.20 -2.69 -12.27
CA LEU A 224 -5.48 -1.73 -13.14
C LEU A 224 -4.52 -2.39 -14.14
N PHE A 225 -4.18 -3.66 -13.96
CA PHE A 225 -3.22 -4.39 -14.79
C PHE A 225 -3.79 -5.59 -15.53
N GLY A 226 -5.12 -5.71 -15.63
CA GLY A 226 -5.78 -6.76 -16.44
C GLY A 226 -5.64 -8.19 -15.89
N GLU A 227 -4.86 -8.39 -14.83
CA GLU A 227 -4.74 -9.66 -14.13
C GLU A 227 -5.64 -9.66 -12.89
N ASN A 228 -6.29 -10.80 -12.66
CA ASN A 228 -6.76 -11.19 -11.34
C ASN A 228 -5.52 -11.32 -10.44
N LEU A 229 -5.01 -10.20 -9.94
CA LEU A 229 -4.07 -10.15 -8.80
C LEU A 229 -4.73 -10.72 -7.52
N ASN A 230 -6.03 -11.05 -7.61
CA ASN A 230 -6.74 -11.99 -6.78
C ASN A 230 -6.03 -13.35 -6.74
N ALA A 231 -5.01 -13.47 -5.90
CA ALA A 231 -5.04 -14.46 -4.84
C ALA A 231 -3.86 -14.22 -3.91
N ARG A 232 -4.08 -13.40 -2.88
CA ARG A 232 -3.54 -13.74 -1.58
C ARG A 232 -4.08 -15.14 -1.24
N LEU A 233 -3.33 -16.18 -1.57
CA LEU A 233 -3.76 -17.58 -1.39
C LEU A 233 -3.75 -17.88 0.11
N GLY A 234 -4.93 -17.96 0.71
CA GLY A 234 -5.07 -18.26 2.12
C GLY A 234 -6.31 -17.66 2.75
N PRO A 235 -6.53 -17.89 4.06
CA PRO A 235 -7.61 -17.25 4.80
C PRO A 235 -7.43 -15.73 4.81
N PHE A 236 -8.54 -15.01 4.97
CA PHE A 236 -8.50 -13.57 5.22
C PHE A 236 -7.81 -13.30 6.55
N ASP A 237 -6.88 -12.35 6.54
CA ASP A 237 -6.09 -11.99 7.71
C ASP A 237 -6.52 -10.64 8.26
N ILE A 238 -7.45 -10.67 9.21
CA ILE A 238 -7.92 -9.47 9.91
C ILE A 238 -6.81 -8.72 10.67
N LYS A 239 -5.67 -9.37 10.94
CA LYS A 239 -4.51 -8.76 11.61
C LYS A 239 -3.45 -8.27 10.63
N SER A 240 -3.65 -8.46 9.33
CA SER A 240 -2.77 -8.00 8.27
C SER A 240 -2.42 -6.53 8.44
N ILE A 241 -1.13 -6.18 8.36
CA ILE A 241 -0.69 -4.78 8.30
C ILE A 241 -1.26 -4.08 7.05
N MET A 242 -1.67 -4.85 6.04
CA MET A 242 -2.28 -4.38 4.80
C MET A 242 -3.80 -4.15 4.91
N LEU A 243 -4.42 -4.40 6.07
CA LEU A 243 -5.80 -4.02 6.31
C LEU A 243 -5.86 -2.58 6.82
N TYR A 244 -6.55 -1.70 6.08
CA TYR A 244 -6.82 -0.34 6.54
C TYR A 244 -7.62 -0.36 7.85
N GLU A 245 -7.33 0.58 8.74
CA GLU A 245 -8.14 0.76 9.95
C GLU A 245 -9.55 1.30 9.62
N ALA A 246 -10.49 1.13 10.56
CA ALA A 246 -11.88 1.53 10.39
C ALA A 246 -12.05 2.98 9.89
N LYS A 247 -11.25 3.90 10.43
CA LYS A 247 -11.34 5.34 10.14
C LYS A 247 -10.53 5.81 8.92
N ALA A 248 -9.86 4.92 8.19
CA ALA A 248 -9.10 5.33 7.02
C ALA A 248 -10.01 6.02 6.01
N GLY A 249 -9.63 7.21 5.53
CA GLY A 249 -10.42 7.99 4.57
C GLY A 249 -11.77 8.54 5.09
N MET A 250 -12.00 8.49 6.40
CA MET A 250 -13.25 8.91 7.02
C MET A 250 -13.55 10.41 6.82
N LYS A 251 -14.83 10.74 6.63
CA LYS A 251 -15.33 12.11 6.50
C LYS A 251 -14.96 12.99 7.70
N PRO A 252 -14.53 14.25 7.49
CA PRO A 252 -14.26 15.17 8.60
C PRO A 252 -15.50 15.37 9.49
N GLY A 253 -15.29 15.36 10.81
CA GLY A 253 -16.36 15.51 11.80
C GLY A 253 -17.07 14.22 12.21
N ASN A 254 -16.84 13.12 11.48
CA ASN A 254 -17.36 11.81 11.87
C ASN A 254 -16.70 11.29 13.16
N ASP A 255 -17.47 10.56 13.97
CA ASP A 255 -16.99 9.88 15.17
C ASP A 255 -16.41 8.51 14.83
N ALA A 256 -15.09 8.37 14.95
CA ALA A 256 -14.37 7.15 14.65
C ALA A 256 -14.75 5.95 15.54
N THR A 257 -15.53 6.15 16.61
CA THR A 257 -16.03 5.07 17.48
C THR A 257 -17.44 4.58 17.10
N ASN A 258 -18.15 5.32 16.25
CA ASN A 258 -19.50 4.98 15.82
C ASN A 258 -19.47 4.16 14.53
N ILE A 259 -20.10 2.98 14.55
CA ILE A 259 -20.14 2.05 13.41
C ILE A 259 -20.74 2.68 12.14
N HIS A 260 -21.67 3.63 12.29
CA HIS A 260 -22.32 4.28 11.16
C HIS A 260 -21.49 5.42 10.56
N HIS A 261 -20.35 5.77 11.16
CA HIS A 261 -19.55 6.93 10.78
C HIS A 261 -18.21 6.56 10.14
N VAL A 262 -17.79 5.29 10.21
CA VAL A 262 -16.52 4.82 9.67
C VAL A 262 -16.70 4.24 8.25
N PRO A 263 -15.69 4.36 7.35
CA PRO A 263 -15.74 3.75 6.03
C PRO A 263 -15.66 2.23 6.02
N ILE A 264 -15.02 1.60 6.99
CA ILE A 264 -14.91 0.14 7.03
C ILE A 264 -15.17 -0.40 8.43
N LEU A 265 -15.91 -1.51 8.48
CA LEU A 265 -16.23 -2.26 9.67
C LEU A 265 -15.77 -3.70 9.52
N ARG A 266 -15.64 -4.38 10.66
CA ARG A 266 -15.48 -5.82 10.72
C ARG A 266 -16.80 -6.48 11.08
N TRP A 267 -17.15 -7.55 10.40
CA TRP A 267 -18.28 -8.40 10.79
C TRP A 267 -17.95 -9.24 12.03
N ARG A 268 -18.88 -9.30 12.98
CA ARG A 268 -18.82 -10.19 14.15
C ARG A 268 -19.37 -11.58 13.86
N THR A 269 -20.31 -11.66 12.92
CA THR A 269 -21.00 -12.90 12.56
C THR A 269 -20.32 -13.56 11.38
N ALA A 270 -20.39 -14.88 11.31
CA ALA A 270 -20.04 -15.61 10.09
C ALA A 270 -21.02 -15.27 8.95
N ASP A 271 -20.57 -15.48 7.72
CA ASP A 271 -21.37 -15.40 6.50
C ASP A 271 -22.45 -16.51 6.48
N PRO A 272 -23.73 -16.23 6.09
CA PRO A 272 -24.29 -14.96 5.62
C PRO A 272 -24.43 -13.91 6.72
N HIS A 273 -23.98 -12.69 6.42
CA HIS A 273 -24.16 -11.56 7.34
C HIS A 273 -25.62 -11.11 7.43
N PRO A 274 -26.10 -10.67 8.62
CA PRO A 274 -27.43 -10.08 8.76
C PRO A 274 -27.60 -8.85 7.86
N LYS A 275 -28.85 -8.55 7.49
CA LYS A 275 -29.15 -7.34 6.72
C LYS A 275 -28.89 -6.09 7.56
N GLY A 276 -28.07 -5.19 7.02
CA GLY A 276 -27.75 -3.91 7.64
C GLY A 276 -26.65 -4.00 8.70
N VAL A 277 -26.16 -2.84 9.10
CA VAL A 277 -25.10 -2.67 10.09
C VAL A 277 -25.72 -2.36 11.45
N THR A 278 -25.37 -3.11 12.48
CA THR A 278 -25.78 -2.89 13.87
C THR A 278 -24.60 -3.10 14.81
N SER A 279 -24.70 -2.61 16.05
CA SER A 279 -23.66 -2.85 17.07
C SER A 279 -23.49 -4.33 17.42
N ASP A 280 -24.51 -5.14 17.16
CA ASP A 280 -24.53 -6.57 17.49
C ASP A 280 -23.82 -7.41 16.43
N ASN A 281 -23.79 -6.95 15.17
CA ASN A 281 -23.19 -7.69 14.06
C ASN A 281 -21.89 -7.07 13.51
N CYS A 282 -21.56 -5.84 13.87
CA CYS A 282 -20.37 -5.14 13.39
C CYS A 282 -19.51 -4.57 14.53
N GLU A 283 -18.25 -4.32 14.23
CA GLU A 283 -17.36 -3.57 15.10
C GLU A 283 -16.41 -2.63 14.36
N VAL A 284 -16.12 -1.51 15.00
CA VAL A 284 -14.98 -0.65 14.67
C VAL A 284 -13.71 -1.34 15.17
N TYR A 285 -12.65 -1.31 14.36
CA TYR A 285 -11.34 -1.85 14.71
C TYR A 285 -10.24 -0.81 14.48
N GLY A 286 -9.18 -0.91 15.29
CA GLY A 286 -8.00 -0.05 15.20
C GLY A 286 -6.98 -0.54 14.16
N PRO A 287 -5.86 0.18 14.00
CA PRO A 287 -4.84 -0.17 13.03
C PRO A 287 -4.02 -1.37 13.49
N ASN A 288 -3.69 -2.27 12.54
CA ASN A 288 -2.71 -3.33 12.76
C ASN A 288 -1.29 -2.72 12.71
N ARG A 289 -0.56 -2.80 13.83
CA ARG A 289 0.71 -2.05 14.00
C ARG A 289 1.97 -2.80 13.57
N THR A 290 1.85 -4.10 13.35
CA THR A 290 2.97 -4.99 13.06
C THR A 290 2.52 -6.02 12.03
N PRO A 291 3.44 -6.53 11.18
CA PRO A 291 3.10 -7.61 10.27
C PRO A 291 2.60 -8.85 11.02
N SER A 292 1.54 -9.46 10.51
CA SER A 292 0.87 -10.64 11.06
C SER A 292 1.50 -11.95 10.59
N ASP A 293 1.04 -13.08 11.13
CA ASP A 293 1.45 -14.40 10.61
C ASP A 293 0.97 -14.63 9.17
N GLY A 294 -0.19 -14.07 8.79
CA GLY A 294 -0.66 -14.14 7.42
C GLY A 294 0.23 -13.30 6.51
N ASP A 295 0.70 -12.12 6.92
CA ASP A 295 1.69 -11.31 6.21
C ASP A 295 2.99 -12.09 5.99
N TYR A 296 3.48 -12.75 7.04
CA TYR A 296 4.70 -13.56 6.96
C TYR A 296 4.61 -14.70 5.94
N ARG A 297 3.47 -15.38 5.81
CA ARG A 297 3.31 -16.52 4.88
C ARG A 297 3.53 -16.16 3.42
N PHE A 298 3.47 -14.88 3.09
CA PHE A 298 3.76 -14.44 1.73
C PHE A 298 5.26 -14.27 1.51
N VAL A 299 6.07 -13.98 2.55
CA VAL A 299 7.54 -13.75 2.52
C VAL A 299 8.33 -14.98 2.10
#